data_AF-A0A520J962-F1
#
_entry.id   AF-A0A520J962-F1
#
_cell.length_a   1.000
_cell.length_b   1.000
_cell.length_c   1.000
_cell.angle_alpha   90.00
_cell.angle_beta   90.00
_cell.angle_gamma   90.00
#
_symmetry.space_group_name_H-M   'P 1'
#
loop_
_entity.id
_entity.type
_entity.pdbx_description
1 polymer ?
#
loop_
_entity_poly.entity_id
_entity_poly.type
_entity_poly.pdbx_seq_one_letter_code
_entity_poly.pdbx_strand_id
1 'polypeptide(L)'
;PTALHIDGADGDAARLTAWLWSPEAPAMDLRPYHGAMGMEGFAAQNEGLSVTYEDYEPGWDDASGIARTSELTLWALPATPDTVTLAQMAKAQATPPQLMASPEHLHAAHVFGDWGLPDRSTPNRTAIENQLDNLIDFYAGEVDRRSWYGFWNHGDIMHTYDSDRHRWRYDIGGFAWDNSELSPDLWLWYSVLRTGNAQAFRFAEAMTRHTGEVDVYHGGRFAGMGTRHGVQHWSDSSKQPRVSNASYRRIFYYLTADERVGDLMRDLLTSDQTLQQVEIGRKVPGAKKPVLPTGTIEMTFGTTWCPLAAAWLTEWERTGDSHWRDRIVAGLDSIGRLPHGWMTGSAPFDLASGRFVDQNRGIRLSHLNAVFGAVEVSSELIRLLDVPRYRTVWLDYCRWYNAPQAEYLAKFGAPFGPRNLREAHSRLTAYVAHETQDAKLAARAAGEFLSGDAGLGTWPSDPRHTEGHVTEWPGVSTNASAQWGLAAIQCLALIPEALDRATIESPEALGKRRLGDVGRD
;
A
#
# COMPACT_ATOMS: atom_id res chain seq x y z
N PRO A 1 6.19 -23.03 -11.19
CA PRO A 1 6.12 -24.25 -12.04
C PRO A 1 5.37 -25.33 -11.26
N THR A 2 4.28 -25.85 -11.80
CA THR A 2 3.40 -26.82 -11.12
C THR A 2 3.19 -28.05 -11.99
N ALA A 3 2.87 -29.19 -11.39
CA ALA A 3 2.59 -30.42 -12.13
C ALA A 3 1.54 -31.29 -11.43
N LEU A 4 0.85 -32.12 -12.21
CA LEU A 4 -0.03 -33.18 -11.73
C LEU A 4 0.49 -34.51 -12.23
N HIS A 5 0.85 -35.42 -11.31
CA HIS A 5 1.32 -36.76 -11.65
C HIS A 5 0.30 -37.81 -11.19
N ILE A 6 0.11 -38.84 -12.01
CA ILE A 6 -0.64 -40.05 -11.65
C ILE A 6 0.31 -41.24 -11.80
N ASP A 7 0.57 -41.93 -10.70
CA ASP A 7 1.41 -43.14 -10.65
C ASP A 7 0.57 -44.36 -10.27
N GLY A 8 0.94 -45.54 -10.79
CA GLY A 8 0.35 -46.83 -10.37
C GLY A 8 -1.13 -47.02 -10.72
N ALA A 9 -1.64 -46.33 -11.75
CA ALA A 9 -3.04 -46.41 -12.16
C ALA A 9 -3.47 -47.77 -12.73
N ASP A 10 -2.53 -48.67 -13.00
CA ASP A 10 -2.72 -50.03 -13.48
C ASP A 10 -2.70 -51.09 -12.35
N GLY A 11 -2.47 -50.68 -11.09
CA GLY A 11 -2.43 -51.56 -9.91
C GLY A 11 -3.62 -51.39 -8.96
N ASP A 12 -3.55 -52.04 -7.79
CA ASP A 12 -4.59 -52.01 -6.74
C ASP A 12 -4.71 -50.64 -6.03
N ALA A 13 -3.66 -49.80 -6.13
CA ALA A 13 -3.62 -48.46 -5.53
C ALA A 13 -2.88 -47.49 -6.45
N ALA A 14 -3.57 -46.41 -6.82
CA ALA A 14 -3.00 -45.30 -7.58
C ALA A 14 -2.61 -44.14 -6.65
N ARG A 15 -1.62 -43.34 -7.06
CA ARG A 15 -1.23 -42.11 -6.37
C ARG A 15 -1.40 -40.91 -7.30
N LEU A 16 -2.23 -39.95 -6.88
CA LEU A 16 -2.33 -38.63 -7.49
C LEU A 16 -1.48 -37.64 -6.69
N THR A 17 -0.56 -36.95 -7.35
CA THR A 17 0.32 -35.95 -6.71
C THR A 17 0.13 -34.59 -7.37
N ALA A 18 -0.17 -33.57 -6.56
CA ALA A 18 -0.17 -32.16 -6.98
C ALA A 18 1.10 -31.47 -6.49
N TRP A 19 1.98 -31.13 -7.42
CA TRP A 19 3.24 -30.45 -7.15
C TRP A 19 3.06 -28.94 -7.21
N LEU A 20 3.18 -28.28 -6.06
CA LEU A 20 3.25 -26.81 -5.98
C LEU A 20 4.55 -26.26 -6.58
N TRP A 21 5.63 -27.04 -6.46
CA TRP A 21 6.86 -26.87 -7.23
C TRP A 21 7.18 -28.17 -7.96
N SER A 22 7.11 -28.16 -9.29
CA SER A 22 7.36 -29.34 -10.11
C SER A 22 8.82 -29.84 -9.96
N PRO A 23 9.05 -31.15 -9.81
CA PRO A 23 10.40 -31.72 -9.83
C PRO A 23 11.08 -31.63 -11.21
N GLU A 24 10.34 -31.31 -12.26
CA GLU A 24 10.87 -31.06 -13.61
C GLU A 24 11.42 -29.63 -13.77
N ALA A 25 11.13 -28.74 -12.82
CA ALA A 25 11.69 -27.39 -12.81
C ALA A 25 13.11 -27.38 -12.23
N PRO A 26 13.91 -26.34 -12.53
CA PRO A 26 15.14 -26.09 -11.80
C PRO A 26 14.92 -26.05 -10.28
N ALA A 27 15.98 -26.29 -9.52
CA ALA A 27 15.94 -26.08 -8.08
C ALA A 27 15.54 -24.63 -7.77
N MET A 28 14.69 -24.46 -6.77
CA MET A 28 14.30 -23.13 -6.30
C MET A 28 15.51 -22.40 -5.72
N ASP A 29 15.89 -21.30 -6.36
CA ASP A 29 17.00 -20.45 -5.93
C ASP A 29 16.47 -19.13 -5.38
N LEU A 30 16.60 -18.94 -4.08
CA LEU A 30 16.16 -17.73 -3.36
C LEU A 30 17.33 -16.86 -2.90
N ARG A 31 18.56 -17.17 -3.36
CA ARG A 31 19.76 -16.40 -3.01
C ARG A 31 19.68 -14.98 -3.59
N PRO A 32 20.48 -14.05 -3.06
CA PRO A 32 20.61 -12.70 -3.62
C PRO A 32 20.91 -12.73 -5.12
N TYR A 33 20.28 -11.82 -5.87
CA TYR A 33 20.47 -11.72 -7.32
C TYR A 33 21.83 -11.08 -7.72
N HIS A 34 22.53 -10.44 -6.78
CA HIS A 34 23.90 -9.92 -6.95
C HIS A 34 24.72 -10.05 -5.67
N GLY A 35 26.04 -9.91 -5.79
CA GLY A 35 26.95 -9.76 -4.63
C GLY A 35 27.03 -8.32 -4.12
N ALA A 36 27.94 -8.00 -3.21
CA ALA A 36 27.99 -6.68 -2.59
C ALA A 36 28.22 -5.49 -3.55
N MET A 37 28.80 -5.71 -4.74
CA MET A 37 29.03 -4.67 -5.76
C MET A 37 29.73 -3.39 -5.24
N GLY A 38 30.59 -3.50 -4.22
CA GLY A 38 31.27 -2.36 -3.59
C GLY A 38 30.42 -1.55 -2.60
N MET A 39 29.27 -2.10 -2.16
CA MET A 39 28.34 -1.48 -1.22
C MET A 39 28.49 -2.04 0.21
N GLU A 40 29.72 -2.19 0.69
CA GLU A 40 30.00 -2.75 2.03
C GLU A 40 29.68 -1.80 3.19
N GLY A 41 29.57 -0.49 2.92
CA GLY A 41 29.28 0.53 3.92
C GLY A 41 28.14 1.46 3.52
N PHE A 42 27.51 2.10 4.52
CA PHE A 42 26.30 2.91 4.33
C PHE A 42 26.47 4.05 3.32
N ALA A 43 27.66 4.64 3.19
CA ALA A 43 27.90 5.68 2.18
C ALA A 43 27.76 5.13 0.76
N ALA A 44 28.42 4.01 0.45
CA ALA A 44 28.34 3.37 -0.86
C ALA A 44 26.94 2.80 -1.15
N GLN A 45 26.26 2.28 -0.12
CA GLN A 45 24.86 1.84 -0.24
C GLN A 45 23.92 2.99 -0.61
N ASN A 46 24.08 4.17 0.00
CA ASN A 46 23.31 5.37 -0.35
C ASN A 46 23.64 5.88 -1.77
N GLU A 47 24.89 5.76 -2.22
CA GLU A 47 25.26 6.05 -3.61
C GLU A 47 24.57 5.07 -4.58
N GLY A 48 24.54 3.77 -4.26
CA GLY A 48 23.78 2.77 -5.00
C GLY A 48 22.29 3.10 -5.10
N LEU A 49 21.66 3.40 -3.96
CA LEU A 49 20.26 3.84 -3.87
C LEU A 49 19.98 5.04 -4.78
N SER A 50 20.92 5.99 -4.89
CA SER A 50 20.75 7.16 -5.77
C SER A 50 20.74 6.82 -7.26
N VAL A 51 21.19 5.63 -7.66
CA VAL A 51 21.24 5.17 -9.05
C VAL A 51 20.13 4.17 -9.36
N THR A 52 20.04 3.10 -8.57
CA THR A 52 19.14 1.96 -8.84
C THR A 52 17.84 1.99 -8.03
N TYR A 53 17.71 2.96 -7.12
CA TYR A 53 16.59 3.04 -6.17
C TYR A 53 16.50 1.84 -5.21
N GLU A 54 17.57 1.05 -5.06
CA GLU A 54 17.69 -0.04 -4.09
C GLU A 54 18.51 0.38 -2.86
N ASP A 55 17.98 0.15 -1.67
CA ASP A 55 18.74 0.28 -0.42
C ASP A 55 19.34 -1.08 -0.05
N TYR A 56 20.56 -1.37 -0.53
CA TYR A 56 21.24 -2.64 -0.29
C TYR A 56 21.95 -2.71 1.08
N GLU A 57 21.98 -3.88 1.72
CA GLU A 57 22.88 -4.17 2.85
C GLU A 57 23.26 -5.66 2.84
N PRO A 58 24.55 -6.02 2.96
CA PRO A 58 24.96 -7.42 2.99
C PRO A 58 24.23 -8.23 4.07
N GLY A 59 23.58 -9.32 3.66
CA GLY A 59 22.87 -10.23 4.57
C GLY A 59 21.49 -9.75 5.00
N TRP A 60 20.93 -8.72 4.37
CA TRP A 60 19.52 -8.32 4.51
C TRP A 60 18.63 -8.79 3.35
N ASP A 61 19.26 -9.16 2.25
CA ASP A 61 18.75 -9.80 1.03
C ASP A 61 18.43 -11.30 1.26
N ASP A 62 17.62 -11.59 2.29
CA ASP A 62 17.37 -12.94 2.80
C ASP A 62 15.88 -13.30 2.72
N ALA A 63 15.56 -14.43 2.11
CA ALA A 63 14.20 -14.97 2.01
C ALA A 63 13.73 -15.70 3.29
N SER A 64 14.61 -15.89 4.28
CA SER A 64 14.30 -16.67 5.48
C SER A 64 13.18 -16.02 6.31
N GLY A 65 12.00 -16.65 6.29
CA GLY A 65 10.82 -16.21 7.04
C GLY A 65 9.67 -15.70 6.17
N ILE A 66 9.83 -15.59 4.85
CA ILE A 66 8.70 -15.32 3.94
C ILE A 66 7.75 -16.52 3.88
N ALA A 67 6.51 -16.31 3.44
CA ALA A 67 5.54 -17.37 3.26
C ALA A 67 4.84 -17.31 1.89
N ARG A 68 4.12 -18.37 1.57
CA ARG A 68 3.21 -18.43 0.41
C ARG A 68 2.09 -19.42 0.71
N THR A 69 0.86 -19.00 0.45
CA THR A 69 -0.32 -19.87 0.52
C THR A 69 -0.71 -20.34 -0.89
N SER A 70 -1.06 -21.63 -1.01
CA SER A 70 -1.60 -22.23 -2.24
C SER A 70 -2.95 -22.88 -1.94
N GLU A 71 -3.96 -22.56 -2.73
CA GLU A 71 -5.32 -23.08 -2.55
C GLU A 71 -5.53 -24.36 -3.37
N LEU A 72 -5.87 -25.45 -2.69
CA LEU A 72 -6.11 -26.76 -3.28
C LEU A 72 -7.50 -27.26 -2.89
N THR A 73 -8.25 -27.78 -3.86
CA THR A 73 -9.53 -28.44 -3.61
C THR A 73 -9.47 -29.92 -3.95
N LEU A 74 -9.95 -30.74 -3.03
CA LEU A 74 -10.10 -32.18 -3.22
C LEU A 74 -11.58 -32.51 -3.47
N TRP A 75 -11.84 -33.19 -4.59
CA TRP A 75 -13.17 -33.65 -4.96
C TRP A 75 -13.26 -35.15 -4.77
N ALA A 76 -14.12 -35.60 -3.84
CA ALA A 76 -14.43 -37.02 -3.65
C ALA A 76 -15.68 -37.38 -4.45
N LEU A 77 -15.56 -38.32 -5.38
CA LEU A 77 -16.63 -38.71 -6.29
C LEU A 77 -16.95 -40.20 -6.15
N PRO A 78 -18.24 -40.60 -6.21
CA PRO A 78 -18.63 -42.01 -6.09
C PRO A 78 -18.27 -42.85 -7.34
N ALA A 79 -18.01 -42.19 -8.47
CA ALA A 79 -17.58 -42.78 -9.73
C ALA A 79 -16.88 -41.69 -10.58
N THR A 80 -16.19 -42.12 -11.65
CA THR A 80 -15.63 -41.19 -12.64
C THR A 80 -16.74 -40.28 -13.19
N PRO A 81 -16.62 -38.95 -13.06
CA PRO A 81 -17.62 -38.02 -13.55
C PRO A 81 -17.57 -37.98 -15.08
N ASP A 82 -18.66 -37.54 -15.71
CA ASP A 82 -18.61 -37.20 -17.14
C ASP A 82 -17.70 -35.97 -17.38
N THR A 83 -17.27 -35.81 -18.63
CA THR A 83 -16.35 -34.74 -19.03
C THR A 83 -16.89 -33.34 -18.77
N VAL A 84 -18.21 -33.13 -18.87
CA VAL A 84 -18.84 -31.81 -18.63
C VAL A 84 -18.73 -31.46 -17.16
N THR A 85 -19.08 -32.41 -16.28
CA THR A 85 -18.94 -32.27 -14.83
C THR A 85 -17.48 -32.01 -14.44
N LEU A 86 -16.52 -32.76 -14.99
CA LEU A 86 -15.09 -32.55 -14.72
C LEU A 86 -14.62 -31.13 -15.14
N ALA A 87 -15.05 -30.66 -16.31
CA ALA A 87 -14.72 -29.30 -16.78
C ALA A 87 -15.34 -28.21 -15.89
N GLN A 88 -16.56 -28.43 -15.38
CA GLN A 88 -17.21 -27.52 -14.43
C GLN A 88 -16.46 -27.47 -13.09
N MET A 89 -16.01 -28.62 -12.57
CA MET A 89 -15.18 -28.66 -11.36
C MET A 89 -13.86 -27.92 -11.55
N ALA A 90 -13.18 -28.10 -12.69
CA ALA A 90 -11.95 -27.37 -13.01
C ALA A 90 -12.17 -25.86 -13.10
N LYS A 91 -13.28 -25.42 -13.73
CA LYS A 91 -13.66 -24.00 -13.79
C LYS A 91 -13.97 -23.43 -12.40
N ALA A 92 -14.69 -24.18 -11.56
CA ALA A 92 -14.98 -23.80 -10.19
C ALA A 92 -13.71 -23.67 -9.34
N GLN A 93 -12.69 -24.50 -9.59
CA GLN A 93 -11.39 -24.38 -8.93
C GLN A 93 -10.59 -23.18 -9.43
N ALA A 94 -10.57 -22.93 -10.74
CA ALA A 94 -9.81 -21.82 -11.32
C ALA A 94 -10.41 -20.46 -10.97
N THR A 95 -11.72 -20.39 -10.71
CA THR A 95 -12.40 -19.17 -10.30
C THR A 95 -13.53 -19.52 -9.32
N PRO A 96 -13.21 -19.70 -8.02
CA PRO A 96 -14.21 -19.99 -7.00
C PRO A 96 -15.33 -18.94 -6.99
N PRO A 97 -16.61 -19.33 -6.92
CA PRO A 97 -17.70 -18.37 -6.76
C PRO A 97 -17.57 -17.61 -5.42
N GLN A 98 -17.60 -16.28 -5.46
CA GLN A 98 -17.57 -15.43 -4.27
C GLN A 98 -18.89 -14.66 -4.13
N LEU A 99 -19.56 -14.83 -2.99
CA LEU A 99 -20.67 -13.97 -2.60
C LEU A 99 -20.13 -12.72 -1.91
N MET A 100 -20.76 -11.57 -2.16
CA MET A 100 -20.40 -10.29 -1.57
C MET A 100 -21.66 -9.46 -1.31
N ALA A 101 -21.66 -8.67 -0.24
CA ALA A 101 -22.67 -7.64 -0.03
C ALA A 101 -22.62 -6.59 -1.15
N SER A 102 -23.74 -5.90 -1.42
CA SER A 102 -23.75 -4.84 -2.43
C SER A 102 -22.92 -3.62 -1.98
N PRO A 103 -22.29 -2.88 -2.90
CA PRO A 103 -21.58 -1.64 -2.59
C PRO A 103 -22.39 -0.65 -1.75
N GLU A 104 -23.69 -0.51 -2.01
CA GLU A 104 -24.59 0.38 -1.27
C GLU A 104 -24.70 -0.02 0.20
N HIS A 105 -24.81 -1.34 0.46
CA HIS A 105 -24.88 -1.85 1.83
C HIS A 105 -23.55 -1.65 2.57
N LEU A 106 -22.43 -1.93 1.90
CA LEU A 106 -21.09 -1.72 2.46
C LEU A 106 -20.84 -0.24 2.80
N HIS A 107 -21.23 0.66 1.91
CA HIS A 107 -21.09 2.10 2.13
C HIS A 107 -21.96 2.59 3.30
N ALA A 108 -23.19 2.07 3.42
CA ALA A 108 -24.10 2.38 4.53
C ALA A 108 -23.61 1.87 5.89
N ALA A 109 -22.63 0.95 5.93
CA ALA A 109 -22.02 0.48 7.17
C ALA A 109 -20.97 1.45 7.75
N HIS A 110 -20.52 2.46 6.98
CA HIS A 110 -19.58 3.49 7.42
C HIS A 110 -18.21 2.96 7.94
N VAL A 111 -17.73 1.87 7.33
CA VAL A 111 -16.45 1.20 7.64
C VAL A 111 -15.37 1.52 6.61
N PHE A 112 -14.10 1.33 6.99
CA PHE A 112 -12.93 1.47 6.12
C PHE A 112 -12.74 2.89 5.53
N GLY A 113 -12.72 3.91 6.40
CA GLY A 113 -12.28 5.25 6.04
C GLY A 113 -13.31 6.05 5.23
N ASP A 114 -12.82 6.82 4.25
CA ASP A 114 -13.59 7.78 3.45
C ASP A 114 -13.62 7.33 1.98
N TRP A 115 -14.79 6.87 1.54
CA TRP A 115 -15.08 6.48 0.16
C TRP A 115 -16.58 6.61 -0.08
N GLY A 116 -17.00 6.74 -1.34
CA GLY A 116 -18.41 6.84 -1.75
C GLY A 116 -18.73 5.94 -2.93
N LEU A 117 -20.00 5.82 -3.33
CA LEU A 117 -20.35 5.07 -4.55
C LEU A 117 -19.89 5.82 -5.83
N PRO A 118 -19.68 5.10 -6.95
CA PRO A 118 -19.35 5.74 -8.21
C PRO A 118 -20.42 6.74 -8.65
N ASP A 119 -20.00 7.92 -9.10
CA ASP A 119 -20.90 8.95 -9.60
C ASP A 119 -20.37 9.55 -10.91
N ARG A 120 -21.19 9.51 -11.95
CA ARG A 120 -20.88 10.00 -13.30
C ARG A 120 -21.83 11.13 -13.73
N SER A 121 -22.44 11.82 -12.77
CA SER A 121 -23.44 12.87 -13.00
C SER A 121 -22.90 14.14 -13.65
N THR A 122 -21.59 14.40 -13.56
CA THR A 122 -20.94 15.56 -14.19
C THR A 122 -19.77 15.13 -15.09
N PRO A 123 -19.32 15.98 -16.04
CA PRO A 123 -18.17 15.66 -16.89
C PRO A 123 -16.89 15.36 -16.11
N ASN A 124 -16.61 16.14 -15.05
CA ASN A 124 -15.40 15.95 -14.25
C ASN A 124 -15.45 14.64 -13.46
N ARG A 125 -16.59 14.34 -12.80
CA ARG A 125 -16.77 13.07 -12.10
C ARG A 125 -16.67 11.89 -13.07
N THR A 126 -17.28 12.01 -14.27
CA THR A 126 -17.17 11.00 -15.34
C THR A 126 -15.73 10.74 -15.77
N ALA A 127 -14.91 11.78 -15.96
CA ALA A 127 -13.51 11.63 -16.33
C ALA A 127 -12.70 10.90 -15.25
N ILE A 128 -12.92 11.26 -13.98
CA ILE A 128 -12.24 10.62 -12.84
C ILE A 128 -12.65 9.15 -12.72
N GLU A 129 -13.95 8.83 -12.78
CA GLU A 129 -14.43 7.44 -12.71
C GLU A 129 -13.92 6.61 -13.92
N ASN A 130 -13.89 7.20 -15.12
CA ASN A 130 -13.31 6.53 -16.30
C ASN A 130 -11.83 6.19 -16.09
N GLN A 131 -11.05 7.11 -15.54
CA GLN A 131 -9.64 6.85 -15.32
C GLN A 131 -9.41 5.82 -14.20
N LEU A 132 -10.24 5.78 -13.15
CA LEU A 132 -10.22 4.70 -12.17
C LEU A 132 -10.43 3.33 -12.83
N ASP A 133 -11.49 3.20 -13.65
CA ASP A 133 -11.78 1.96 -14.39
C ASP A 133 -10.65 1.58 -15.36
N ASN A 134 -10.13 2.56 -16.12
CA ASN A 134 -9.06 2.32 -17.10
C ASN A 134 -7.74 1.90 -16.45
N LEU A 135 -7.41 2.43 -15.27
CA LEU A 135 -6.21 2.02 -14.53
C LEU A 135 -6.35 0.58 -14.02
N ILE A 136 -7.50 0.20 -13.47
CA ILE A 136 -7.73 -1.19 -13.03
C ILE A 136 -7.60 -2.14 -14.22
N ASP A 137 -8.24 -1.83 -15.36
CA ASP A 137 -8.13 -2.63 -16.58
C ASP A 137 -6.70 -2.68 -17.13
N PHE A 138 -5.96 -1.56 -17.06
CA PHE A 138 -4.55 -1.51 -17.43
C PHE A 138 -3.71 -2.48 -16.59
N TYR A 139 -3.73 -2.36 -15.26
CA TYR A 139 -2.91 -3.20 -14.38
C TYR A 139 -3.35 -4.67 -14.38
N ALA A 140 -4.65 -4.95 -14.38
CA ALA A 140 -5.15 -6.33 -14.48
C ALA A 140 -4.68 -6.99 -15.79
N GLY A 141 -4.66 -6.24 -16.89
CA GLY A 141 -4.12 -6.73 -18.16
C GLY A 141 -2.59 -6.80 -18.22
N GLU A 142 -1.86 -6.02 -17.42
CA GLU A 142 -0.39 -6.11 -17.37
C GLU A 142 0.08 -7.47 -16.84
N VAL A 143 -0.70 -8.12 -15.97
CA VAL A 143 -0.40 -9.47 -15.46
C VAL A 143 -0.13 -10.44 -16.61
N ASP A 144 -1.03 -10.48 -17.59
CA ASP A 144 -0.92 -11.36 -18.75
C ASP A 144 0.14 -10.83 -19.74
N ARG A 145 0.13 -9.52 -20.04
CA ARG A 145 1.05 -8.90 -21.00
C ARG A 145 2.52 -9.01 -20.59
N ARG A 146 2.79 -9.04 -19.29
CA ARG A 146 4.15 -9.13 -18.73
C ARG A 146 4.48 -10.48 -18.12
N SER A 147 3.52 -11.41 -18.13
CA SER A 147 3.66 -12.72 -17.51
C SER A 147 4.09 -12.60 -16.04
N TRP A 148 3.42 -11.73 -15.27
CA TRP A 148 3.58 -11.62 -13.81
C TRP A 148 2.90 -12.81 -13.10
N TYR A 149 3.33 -14.00 -13.51
CA TYR A 149 3.00 -15.27 -12.93
C TYR A 149 4.25 -15.87 -12.29
N GLY A 150 4.05 -16.88 -11.46
CA GLY A 150 5.13 -17.59 -10.81
C GLY A 150 4.78 -17.93 -9.37
N PHE A 151 5.47 -18.95 -8.84
CA PHE A 151 5.20 -19.46 -7.50
C PHE A 151 5.35 -18.37 -6.42
N TRP A 152 6.38 -17.54 -6.55
CA TRP A 152 6.66 -16.44 -5.64
C TRP A 152 6.20 -15.07 -6.13
N ASN A 153 5.74 -14.94 -7.37
CA ASN A 153 5.53 -13.62 -8.00
C ASN A 153 4.05 -13.30 -8.22
N HIS A 154 3.21 -14.33 -8.43
CA HIS A 154 1.83 -14.11 -8.84
C HIS A 154 1.02 -13.43 -7.74
N GLY A 155 0.53 -12.22 -8.07
CA GLY A 155 -0.27 -11.36 -7.22
C GLY A 155 0.33 -9.96 -7.11
N ASP A 156 1.64 -9.82 -7.22
CA ASP A 156 2.29 -8.51 -7.23
C ASP A 156 2.28 -7.84 -8.61
N ILE A 157 2.63 -6.56 -8.62
CA ILE A 157 2.86 -5.72 -9.79
C ILE A 157 4.23 -5.07 -9.73
N MET A 158 4.70 -4.50 -10.83
CA MET A 158 5.97 -3.75 -10.83
C MET A 158 5.77 -2.26 -10.53
N HIS A 159 6.83 -1.59 -10.11
CA HIS A 159 6.82 -0.24 -9.53
C HIS A 159 6.94 0.87 -10.57
N THR A 160 7.88 0.79 -11.51
CA THR A 160 8.10 1.86 -12.51
C THR A 160 8.36 1.35 -13.91
N TYR A 161 7.85 2.11 -14.88
CA TYR A 161 7.97 1.82 -16.30
C TYR A 161 9.25 2.40 -16.94
N ASP A 162 9.77 1.69 -17.93
CA ASP A 162 10.86 2.11 -18.80
C ASP A 162 10.30 2.33 -20.21
N SER A 163 10.07 3.59 -20.57
CA SER A 163 9.52 3.98 -21.87
C SER A 163 10.50 3.81 -23.03
N ASP A 164 11.81 3.70 -22.76
CA ASP A 164 12.80 3.44 -23.81
C ASP A 164 12.83 1.95 -24.16
N ARG A 165 12.65 1.06 -23.16
CA ARG A 165 12.66 -0.40 -23.33
C ARG A 165 11.25 -1.02 -23.48
N HIS A 166 10.20 -0.20 -23.41
CA HIS A 166 8.78 -0.61 -23.47
C HIS A 166 8.43 -1.76 -22.52
N ARG A 167 8.91 -1.64 -21.27
CA ARG A 167 8.72 -2.65 -20.21
C ARG A 167 8.83 -2.02 -18.84
N TRP A 168 8.33 -2.71 -17.83
CA TRP A 168 8.63 -2.38 -16.44
C TRP A 168 10.10 -2.64 -16.11
N ARG A 169 10.65 -1.85 -15.18
CA ARG A 169 12.07 -1.89 -14.77
C ARG A 169 12.38 -3.10 -13.87
N TYR A 170 12.09 -4.30 -14.37
CA TYR A 170 12.23 -5.57 -13.65
C TYR A 170 13.65 -5.89 -13.16
N ASP A 171 14.66 -5.22 -13.71
CA ASP A 171 16.08 -5.46 -13.52
C ASP A 171 16.84 -4.28 -12.87
N ILE A 172 16.12 -3.26 -12.38
CA ILE A 172 16.74 -2.05 -11.81
C ILE A 172 16.26 -1.84 -10.37
N GLY A 173 16.93 -2.49 -9.42
CA GLY A 173 16.81 -2.21 -7.99
C GLY A 173 15.36 -2.04 -7.51
N GLY A 174 15.09 -0.90 -6.88
CA GLY A 174 13.77 -0.56 -6.34
C GLY A 174 12.72 -0.18 -7.39
N PHE A 175 12.95 -0.38 -8.69
CA PHE A 175 11.91 -0.11 -9.69
C PHE A 175 11.18 -1.37 -10.19
N ALA A 176 11.56 -2.54 -9.69
CA ALA A 176 11.03 -3.83 -10.09
C ALA A 176 9.73 -4.17 -9.35
N TRP A 177 9.64 -5.22 -8.52
CA TRP A 177 8.41 -5.57 -7.79
C TRP A 177 8.02 -4.50 -6.79
N ASP A 178 6.73 -4.18 -6.72
CA ASP A 178 6.19 -3.01 -6.03
C ASP A 178 5.99 -3.21 -4.53
N ASN A 179 5.76 -4.44 -4.07
CA ASN A 179 5.66 -4.77 -2.64
C ASN A 179 4.82 -3.76 -1.82
N SER A 180 3.64 -3.37 -2.33
CA SER A 180 2.71 -2.44 -1.67
C SER A 180 3.25 -1.00 -1.44
N GLU A 181 4.24 -0.53 -2.22
CA GLU A 181 4.74 0.85 -2.08
C GLU A 181 3.64 1.85 -2.44
N LEU A 182 3.40 2.80 -1.53
CA LEU A 182 2.31 3.78 -1.65
C LEU A 182 0.91 3.15 -1.81
N SER A 183 0.64 2.02 -1.16
CA SER A 183 -0.71 1.48 -0.92
C SER A 183 -1.57 1.14 -2.16
N PRO A 184 -1.05 0.48 -3.23
CA PRO A 184 -1.92 -0.04 -4.29
C PRO A 184 -3.00 -0.99 -3.73
N ASP A 185 -2.71 -1.73 -2.66
CA ASP A 185 -3.68 -2.59 -1.99
C ASP A 185 -4.95 -1.83 -1.56
N LEU A 186 -4.80 -0.65 -0.94
CA LEU A 186 -5.95 0.17 -0.52
C LEU A 186 -6.69 0.74 -1.72
N TRP A 187 -5.98 1.16 -2.76
CA TRP A 187 -6.61 1.66 -3.98
C TRP A 187 -7.48 0.59 -4.64
N LEU A 188 -6.96 -0.63 -4.78
CA LEU A 188 -7.69 -1.75 -5.37
C LEU A 188 -8.87 -2.16 -4.50
N TRP A 189 -8.68 -2.30 -3.18
CA TRP A 189 -9.77 -2.66 -2.28
C TRP A 189 -10.86 -1.59 -2.20
N TYR A 190 -10.53 -0.30 -2.21
CA TYR A 190 -11.54 0.75 -2.31
C TYR A 190 -12.29 0.71 -3.64
N SER A 191 -11.60 0.41 -4.75
CA SER A 191 -12.27 0.20 -6.03
C SER A 191 -13.28 -0.97 -5.97
N VAL A 192 -12.94 -2.05 -5.26
CA VAL A 192 -13.86 -3.19 -5.01
C VAL A 192 -15.05 -2.76 -4.16
N LEU A 193 -14.84 -2.08 -3.03
CA LEU A 193 -15.92 -1.61 -2.15
C LEU A 193 -16.93 -0.72 -2.89
N ARG A 194 -16.43 0.14 -3.79
CA ARG A 194 -17.22 1.09 -4.57
C ARG A 194 -18.08 0.42 -5.65
N THR A 195 -17.54 -0.59 -6.32
CA THR A 195 -18.10 -1.09 -7.59
C THR A 195 -18.65 -2.51 -7.51
N GLY A 196 -18.14 -3.33 -6.60
CA GLY A 196 -18.35 -4.78 -6.59
C GLY A 196 -17.84 -5.48 -7.86
N ASN A 197 -16.94 -4.84 -8.63
CA ASN A 197 -16.43 -5.38 -9.87
C ASN A 197 -15.60 -6.67 -9.61
N ALA A 198 -15.96 -7.75 -10.32
CA ALA A 198 -15.35 -9.06 -10.12
C ALA A 198 -13.87 -9.13 -10.58
N GLN A 199 -13.48 -8.42 -11.63
CA GLN A 199 -12.08 -8.35 -12.08
C GLN A 199 -11.23 -7.60 -11.04
N ALA A 200 -11.72 -6.47 -10.54
CA ALA A 200 -11.07 -5.73 -9.47
C ALA A 200 -10.94 -6.58 -8.20
N PHE A 201 -11.98 -7.34 -7.84
CA PHE A 201 -11.94 -8.24 -6.68
C PHE A 201 -10.83 -9.29 -6.84
N ARG A 202 -10.79 -10.01 -7.97
CA ARG A 202 -9.80 -11.06 -8.20
C ARG A 202 -8.38 -10.49 -8.26
N PHE A 203 -8.23 -9.29 -8.78
CA PHE A 203 -6.93 -8.62 -8.81
C PHE A 203 -6.46 -8.19 -7.41
N ALA A 204 -7.34 -7.58 -6.61
CA ALA A 204 -7.05 -7.20 -5.22
C ALA A 204 -6.80 -8.42 -4.31
N GLU A 205 -7.54 -9.52 -4.53
CA GLU A 205 -7.35 -10.80 -3.85
C GLU A 205 -5.97 -11.39 -4.15
N ALA A 206 -5.57 -11.44 -5.42
CA ALA A 206 -4.25 -11.93 -5.80
C ALA A 206 -3.13 -11.09 -5.17
N MET A 207 -3.25 -9.75 -5.17
CA MET A 207 -2.33 -8.84 -4.49
C MET A 207 -2.26 -9.14 -3.00
N THR A 208 -3.41 -9.25 -2.32
CA THR A 208 -3.47 -9.55 -0.88
C THR A 208 -2.77 -10.86 -0.53
N ARG A 209 -2.98 -11.91 -1.35
CA ARG A 209 -2.36 -13.24 -1.18
C ARG A 209 -0.87 -13.25 -1.48
N HIS A 210 -0.37 -12.25 -2.19
CA HIS A 210 1.06 -12.08 -2.43
C HIS A 210 1.69 -11.19 -1.37
N THR A 211 1.25 -9.94 -1.27
CA THR A 211 1.90 -8.90 -0.48
C THR A 211 1.81 -9.15 1.02
N GLY A 212 0.76 -9.84 1.48
CA GLY A 212 0.62 -10.27 2.88
C GLY A 212 1.45 -11.50 3.25
N GLU A 213 2.00 -12.22 2.26
CA GLU A 213 2.67 -13.51 2.44
C GLU A 213 4.15 -13.45 2.05
N VAL A 214 4.44 -13.14 0.79
CA VAL A 214 5.79 -13.19 0.21
C VAL A 214 6.61 -11.98 0.62
N ASP A 215 5.99 -10.80 0.66
CA ASP A 215 6.69 -9.53 0.92
C ASP A 215 6.86 -9.25 2.42
N VAL A 216 6.38 -10.16 3.29
CA VAL A 216 6.37 -10.05 4.75
C VAL A 216 7.08 -11.23 5.37
N TYR A 217 7.83 -10.98 6.44
CA TYR A 217 8.44 -12.01 7.26
C TYR A 217 7.51 -12.44 8.40
N HIS A 218 7.24 -13.73 8.49
CA HIS A 218 6.39 -14.37 9.52
C HIS A 218 7.21 -15.00 10.65
N GLY A 219 8.53 -14.90 10.58
CA GLY A 219 9.46 -15.44 11.56
C GLY A 219 10.88 -14.90 11.40
N GLY A 220 11.78 -15.33 12.28
CA GLY A 220 13.18 -14.93 12.25
C GLY A 220 13.43 -13.47 12.63
N ARG A 221 14.58 -12.93 12.22
CA ARG A 221 15.07 -11.59 12.61
C ARG A 221 14.14 -10.44 12.20
N PHE A 222 13.35 -10.64 11.15
CA PHE A 222 12.51 -9.60 10.56
C PHE A 222 11.01 -9.83 10.77
N ALA A 223 10.62 -10.76 11.64
CA ALA A 223 9.21 -11.08 11.89
C ALA A 223 8.33 -9.83 12.08
N GLY A 224 7.21 -9.77 11.36
CA GLY A 224 6.26 -8.65 11.37
C GLY A 224 6.65 -7.46 10.48
N MET A 225 7.82 -7.48 9.84
CA MET A 225 8.26 -6.46 8.87
C MET A 225 7.99 -6.94 7.44
N GLY A 226 7.73 -6.00 6.53
CA GLY A 226 7.78 -6.27 5.10
C GLY A 226 9.00 -5.65 4.43
N THR A 227 9.35 -6.13 3.23
CA THR A 227 10.49 -5.64 2.46
C THR A 227 10.04 -4.59 1.45
N ARG A 228 10.71 -3.44 1.43
CA ARG A 228 10.54 -2.42 0.39
C ARG A 228 10.73 -3.02 -1.02
N HIS A 229 9.99 -2.49 -1.99
CA HIS A 229 10.06 -2.81 -3.42
C HIS A 229 11.50 -3.03 -3.96
N GLY A 230 11.66 -4.01 -4.86
CA GLY A 230 12.97 -4.51 -5.28
C GLY A 230 12.93 -5.56 -6.40
N VAL A 231 14.09 -5.95 -6.92
CA VAL A 231 14.21 -6.99 -7.98
C VAL A 231 13.75 -8.35 -7.49
N GLN A 232 14.02 -8.67 -6.23
CA GLN A 232 13.41 -9.79 -5.52
C GLN A 232 12.50 -9.23 -4.43
N HIS A 233 11.40 -9.91 -4.13
CA HIS A 233 10.46 -9.52 -3.08
C HIS A 233 11.10 -9.34 -1.69
N TRP A 234 12.33 -9.83 -1.49
CA TRP A 234 13.11 -9.76 -0.24
C TRP A 234 14.49 -9.09 -0.38
N SER A 235 14.86 -8.50 -1.54
CA SER A 235 16.24 -8.03 -1.78
C SER A 235 16.58 -6.72 -1.06
N ASP A 236 15.64 -5.78 -0.93
CA ASP A 236 15.91 -4.47 -0.35
C ASP A 236 16.09 -4.56 1.19
N SER A 237 17.04 -3.81 1.75
CA SER A 237 17.36 -3.85 3.18
C SER A 237 16.47 -2.96 4.05
N SER A 238 15.56 -2.21 3.45
CA SER A 238 14.53 -1.45 4.15
C SER A 238 13.38 -2.37 4.56
N LYS A 239 13.52 -3.03 5.72
CA LYS A 239 12.45 -3.83 6.34
C LYS A 239 11.57 -2.94 7.23
N GLN A 240 10.31 -2.74 6.88
CA GLN A 240 9.43 -1.75 7.53
C GLN A 240 7.98 -2.22 7.70
N PRO A 241 7.26 -1.75 8.74
CA PRO A 241 5.83 -2.00 8.90
C PRO A 241 4.92 -1.42 7.81
N ARG A 242 5.38 -0.40 7.08
CA ARG A 242 4.60 0.22 6.00
C ARG A 242 4.23 -0.76 4.86
N VAL A 243 4.99 -1.85 4.71
CA VAL A 243 4.75 -2.92 3.73
C VAL A 243 3.85 -4.01 4.33
N SER A 244 4.16 -4.48 5.55
CA SER A 244 3.37 -5.54 6.21
C SER A 244 1.98 -5.09 6.67
N ASN A 245 1.79 -3.77 6.80
CA ASN A 245 0.56 -3.04 7.12
C ASN A 245 -0.76 -3.83 7.08
N ALA A 246 -1.40 -3.99 8.24
CA ALA A 246 -2.67 -4.69 8.37
C ALA A 246 -3.81 -4.01 7.58
N SER A 247 -3.75 -2.68 7.36
CA SER A 247 -4.78 -1.97 6.60
C SER A 247 -5.02 -2.55 5.21
N TYR A 248 -3.98 -3.13 4.59
CA TYR A 248 -4.05 -3.67 3.23
C TYR A 248 -4.82 -5.01 3.16
N ARG A 249 -5.00 -5.68 4.30
CA ARG A 249 -5.59 -7.02 4.41
C ARG A 249 -6.97 -7.01 5.06
N ARG A 250 -7.31 -5.96 5.81
CA ARG A 250 -8.59 -5.81 6.53
C ARG A 250 -9.79 -5.98 5.60
N ILE A 251 -9.82 -5.28 4.47
CA ILE A 251 -10.98 -5.29 3.57
C ILE A 251 -11.21 -6.70 3.02
N PHE A 252 -10.17 -7.38 2.56
CA PHE A 252 -10.26 -8.79 2.15
C PHE A 252 -10.82 -9.66 3.29
N TYR A 253 -10.22 -9.60 4.47
CA TYR A 253 -10.63 -10.40 5.62
C TYR A 253 -12.10 -10.20 5.99
N TYR A 254 -12.60 -8.96 6.05
CA TYR A 254 -14.00 -8.71 6.43
C TYR A 254 -14.98 -9.09 5.32
N LEU A 255 -14.57 -9.12 4.06
CA LEU A 255 -15.40 -9.58 2.94
C LEU A 255 -15.44 -11.11 2.81
N THR A 256 -14.38 -11.83 3.23
CA THR A 256 -14.22 -13.26 2.98
C THR A 256 -14.20 -14.13 4.24
N ALA A 257 -13.95 -13.53 5.41
CA ALA A 257 -13.68 -14.20 6.68
C ALA A 257 -12.47 -15.17 6.61
N ASP A 258 -11.53 -14.94 5.71
CA ASP A 258 -10.38 -15.84 5.51
C ASP A 258 -9.49 -15.98 6.75
N GLU A 259 -9.42 -17.19 7.31
CA GLU A 259 -8.69 -17.45 8.55
C GLU A 259 -7.19 -17.24 8.39
N ARG A 260 -6.60 -17.58 7.23
CA ARG A 260 -5.16 -17.38 6.99
C ARG A 260 -4.80 -15.90 7.06
N VAL A 261 -5.55 -15.02 6.39
CA VAL A 261 -5.33 -13.58 6.48
C VAL A 261 -5.62 -13.06 7.89
N GLY A 262 -6.56 -13.68 8.60
CA GLY A 262 -6.76 -13.46 10.03
C GLY A 262 -5.50 -13.74 10.88
N ASP A 263 -4.76 -14.81 10.60
CA ASP A 263 -3.49 -15.12 11.25
C ASP A 263 -2.40 -14.12 10.85
N LEU A 264 -2.29 -13.80 9.55
CA LEU A 264 -1.32 -12.83 9.03
C LEU A 264 -1.44 -11.47 9.72
N MET A 265 -2.67 -10.95 9.89
CA MET A 265 -2.87 -9.67 10.58
C MET A 265 -2.55 -9.75 12.08
N ARG A 266 -2.75 -10.91 12.70
CA ARG A 266 -2.42 -11.13 14.13
C ARG A 266 -0.91 -11.19 14.36
N ASP A 267 -0.14 -11.74 13.40
CA ASP A 267 1.32 -11.79 13.48
C ASP A 267 1.95 -10.37 13.55
N LEU A 268 1.23 -9.34 13.09
CA LEU A 268 1.70 -7.95 13.08
C LEU A 268 1.52 -7.21 14.41
N LEU A 269 0.82 -7.79 15.39
CA LEU A 269 0.50 -7.10 16.65
C LEU A 269 1.74 -6.71 17.46
N THR A 270 2.83 -7.46 17.27
CA THR A 270 4.10 -7.30 18.00
C THR A 270 5.25 -6.82 17.11
N SER A 271 4.94 -6.28 15.92
CA SER A 271 5.93 -5.69 15.01
C SER A 271 6.77 -4.58 15.67
N ASP A 272 6.25 -3.93 16.72
CA ASP A 272 7.01 -2.96 17.51
C ASP A 272 8.20 -3.58 18.24
N GLN A 273 8.12 -4.85 18.65
CA GLN A 273 9.21 -5.54 19.32
C GLN A 273 10.40 -5.74 18.40
N THR A 274 10.17 -6.06 17.13
CA THR A 274 11.21 -6.24 16.10
C THR A 274 11.98 -4.95 15.84
N LEU A 275 11.34 -3.78 15.97
CA LEU A 275 11.97 -2.46 15.81
C LEU A 275 12.98 -2.11 16.91
N GLN A 276 13.07 -2.90 17.99
CA GLN A 276 14.18 -2.78 18.94
C GLN A 276 15.52 -3.23 18.34
N GLN A 277 15.47 -4.09 17.32
CA GLN A 277 16.65 -4.66 16.65
C GLN A 277 16.79 -4.17 15.20
N VAL A 278 15.69 -3.81 14.56
CA VAL A 278 15.64 -3.26 13.20
C VAL A 278 15.54 -1.74 13.26
N GLU A 279 16.68 -1.05 13.05
CA GLU A 279 16.73 0.41 13.00
C GLU A 279 16.51 0.92 11.56
N ILE A 280 15.30 1.42 11.27
CA ILE A 280 14.89 1.89 9.93
C ILE A 280 15.78 3.04 9.44
N GLY A 281 16.09 4.01 10.32
CA GLY A 281 16.85 5.22 9.99
C GLY A 281 18.38 5.05 9.96
N ARG A 282 18.91 3.84 10.12
CA ARG A 282 20.35 3.59 10.39
C ARG A 282 21.31 4.11 9.32
N LYS A 283 20.84 4.29 8.08
CA LYS A 283 21.66 4.70 6.93
C LYS A 283 21.38 6.12 6.44
N VAL A 284 20.37 6.80 6.98
CA VAL A 284 19.97 8.11 6.49
C VAL A 284 21.17 9.07 6.55
N PRO A 285 21.59 9.69 5.44
CA PRO A 285 22.77 10.53 5.41
C PRO A 285 22.75 11.62 6.49
N GLY A 286 23.80 11.65 7.32
CA GLY A 286 23.93 12.61 8.42
C GLY A 286 23.03 12.36 9.63
N ALA A 287 22.19 11.31 9.62
CA ALA A 287 21.45 10.90 10.81
C ALA A 287 22.42 10.42 11.90
N LYS A 288 22.26 10.94 13.10
CA LYS A 288 22.92 10.39 14.30
C LYS A 288 21.95 9.40 14.92
N LYS A 289 22.45 8.23 15.33
CA LYS A 289 21.66 7.27 16.11
C LYS A 289 21.01 8.00 17.28
N PRO A 290 19.67 8.05 17.36
CA PRO A 290 19.00 8.83 18.38
C PRO A 290 19.30 8.24 19.77
N VAL A 291 19.59 9.11 20.74
CA VAL A 291 19.63 8.71 22.14
C VAL A 291 18.19 8.67 22.64
N LEU A 292 17.64 7.46 22.68
CA LEU A 292 16.27 7.20 23.08
C LEU A 292 16.21 6.87 24.58
N PRO A 293 15.16 7.29 25.31
CA PRO A 293 14.89 6.80 26.65
C PRO A 293 14.83 5.26 26.70
N THR A 294 15.28 4.67 27.81
CA THR A 294 15.19 3.21 28.01
C THR A 294 13.74 2.73 27.85
N GLY A 295 13.53 1.64 27.11
CA GLY A 295 12.19 1.08 26.85
C GLY A 295 11.44 1.72 25.68
N THR A 296 12.08 2.66 24.96
CA THR A 296 11.47 3.33 23.80
C THR A 296 12.16 2.98 22.49
N ILE A 297 11.40 3.05 21.40
CA ILE A 297 11.89 2.94 20.02
C ILE A 297 11.48 4.15 19.20
N GLU A 298 12.24 4.50 18.17
CA GLU A 298 11.85 5.58 17.27
C GLU A 298 10.72 5.10 16.35
N MET A 299 9.59 5.80 16.35
CA MET A 299 8.50 5.55 15.40
C MET A 299 8.12 6.83 14.66
N THR A 300 8.05 6.74 13.34
CA THR A 300 7.30 7.71 12.53
C THR A 300 5.82 7.49 12.75
N PHE A 301 5.04 8.57 12.75
CA PHE A 301 3.58 8.46 12.95
C PHE A 301 2.92 7.73 11.77
N GLY A 302 3.40 8.02 10.56
CA GLY A 302 2.86 7.47 9.33
C GLY A 302 3.34 6.07 8.99
N THR A 303 4.62 5.93 8.61
CA THR A 303 5.15 4.67 8.05
C THR A 303 5.36 3.56 9.07
N THR A 304 5.26 3.85 10.37
CA THR A 304 5.46 2.87 11.44
C THR A 304 4.23 2.75 12.30
N TRP A 305 3.83 3.81 13.01
CA TRP A 305 2.78 3.71 14.02
C TRP A 305 1.40 3.44 13.43
N CYS A 306 0.99 4.10 12.33
CA CYS A 306 -0.32 3.84 11.71
C CYS A 306 -0.50 2.38 11.24
N PRO A 307 0.47 1.73 10.56
CA PRO A 307 0.39 0.30 10.25
C PRO A 307 0.18 -0.59 11.48
N LEU A 308 0.84 -0.29 12.61
CA LEU A 308 0.66 -1.02 13.86
C LEU A 308 -0.69 -0.71 14.52
N ALA A 309 -1.12 0.55 14.50
CA ALA A 309 -2.43 0.96 14.98
C ALA A 309 -3.56 0.26 14.19
N ALA A 310 -3.38 0.03 12.89
CA ALA A 310 -4.30 -0.76 12.08
C ALA A 310 -4.36 -2.24 12.53
N ALA A 311 -3.23 -2.85 12.87
CA ALA A 311 -3.19 -4.22 13.39
C ALA A 311 -3.92 -4.30 14.75
N TRP A 312 -3.62 -3.37 15.66
CA TRP A 312 -4.29 -3.30 16.96
C TRP A 312 -5.79 -3.01 16.84
N LEU A 313 -6.18 -2.13 15.91
CA LEU A 313 -7.59 -1.82 15.63
C LEU A 313 -8.32 -3.09 15.18
N THR A 314 -7.72 -3.81 14.23
CA THR A 314 -8.29 -5.06 13.70
C THR A 314 -8.44 -6.13 14.78
N GLU A 315 -7.44 -6.30 15.63
CA GLU A 315 -7.52 -7.29 16.71
C GLU A 315 -8.56 -6.90 17.76
N TRP A 316 -8.68 -5.61 18.08
CA TRP A 316 -9.76 -5.13 18.94
C TRP A 316 -11.14 -5.39 18.31
N GLU A 317 -11.32 -5.08 17.02
CA GLU A 317 -12.56 -5.35 16.29
C GLU A 317 -12.93 -6.85 16.28
N ARG A 318 -11.94 -7.74 16.13
CA ARG A 318 -12.14 -9.19 16.05
C ARG A 318 -12.40 -9.86 17.40
N THR A 319 -11.80 -9.35 18.48
CA THR A 319 -11.78 -10.06 19.78
C THR A 319 -12.53 -9.32 20.89
N GLY A 320 -12.75 -8.01 20.75
CA GLY A 320 -13.25 -7.16 21.82
C GLY A 320 -12.25 -6.89 22.94
N ASP A 321 -10.98 -7.33 22.82
CA ASP A 321 -9.95 -7.08 23.83
C ASP A 321 -9.59 -5.59 23.90
N SER A 322 -9.99 -4.95 25.00
CA SER A 322 -9.77 -3.52 25.21
C SER A 322 -8.30 -3.14 25.40
N HIS A 323 -7.39 -4.10 25.63
CA HIS A 323 -5.96 -3.83 25.70
C HIS A 323 -5.47 -3.11 24.43
N TRP A 324 -5.87 -3.60 23.25
CA TRP A 324 -5.48 -3.02 21.97
C TRP A 324 -6.09 -1.65 21.74
N ARG A 325 -7.37 -1.47 22.10
CA ARG A 325 -8.03 -0.16 22.11
C ARG A 325 -7.27 0.84 22.97
N ASP A 326 -6.95 0.46 24.20
CA ASP A 326 -6.32 1.35 25.18
C ASP A 326 -4.90 1.74 24.75
N ARG A 327 -4.17 0.82 24.10
CA ARG A 327 -2.87 1.10 23.47
C ARG A 327 -2.99 2.12 22.34
N ILE A 328 -3.98 2.00 21.47
CA ILE A 328 -4.24 2.99 20.40
C ILE A 328 -4.56 4.36 21.02
N VAL A 329 -5.49 4.41 21.99
CA VAL A 329 -5.87 5.66 22.67
C VAL A 329 -4.66 6.32 23.33
N ALA A 330 -3.77 5.54 23.96
CA ALA A 330 -2.53 6.06 24.54
C ALA A 330 -1.62 6.72 23.50
N GLY A 331 -1.48 6.10 22.31
CA GLY A 331 -0.75 6.67 21.16
C GLY A 331 -1.41 7.96 20.65
N LEU A 332 -2.71 7.93 20.40
CA LEU A 332 -3.49 9.09 19.93
C LEU A 332 -3.38 10.30 20.89
N ASP A 333 -3.59 10.07 22.19
CA ASP A 333 -3.52 11.12 23.22
C ASP A 333 -2.10 11.69 23.33
N SER A 334 -1.06 10.85 23.27
CA SER A 334 0.33 11.31 23.38
C SER A 334 0.80 12.07 22.14
N ILE A 335 0.40 11.68 20.92
CA ILE A 335 0.61 12.50 19.71
C ILE A 335 -0.07 13.86 19.86
N GLY A 336 -1.32 13.88 20.33
CA GLY A 336 -2.09 15.11 20.58
C GLY A 336 -1.53 16.03 21.66
N ARG A 337 -0.55 15.56 22.46
CA ARG A 337 0.16 16.36 23.48
C ARG A 337 1.47 16.95 22.99
N LEU A 338 2.02 16.48 21.87
CA LEU A 338 3.25 17.04 21.32
C LEU A 338 3.03 18.50 20.93
N PRO A 339 4.03 19.39 21.11
CA PRO A 339 3.89 20.83 20.80
C PRO A 339 3.45 21.12 19.35
N HIS A 340 3.82 20.25 18.42
CA HIS A 340 3.46 20.33 17.00
C HIS A 340 2.58 19.16 16.53
N GLY A 341 2.07 18.34 17.46
CA GLY A 341 1.18 17.22 17.13
C GLY A 341 1.74 16.31 16.03
N TRP A 342 0.89 15.96 15.07
CA TRP A 342 1.25 15.18 13.87
C TRP A 342 2.36 15.84 13.03
N MET A 343 2.50 17.16 13.06
CA MET A 343 3.56 17.87 12.32
C MET A 343 4.96 17.61 12.89
N THR A 344 5.07 17.01 14.08
CA THR A 344 6.36 16.51 14.61
C THR A 344 6.94 15.38 13.75
N GLY A 345 6.09 14.61 13.07
CA GLY A 345 6.44 13.54 12.13
C GLY A 345 6.91 12.21 12.75
N SER A 346 7.62 12.26 13.87
CA SER A 346 8.06 11.10 14.65
C SER A 346 8.40 11.45 16.09
N ALA A 347 8.36 10.45 16.97
CA ALA A 347 8.80 10.58 18.36
C ALA A 347 9.20 9.20 18.93
N PRO A 348 9.98 9.16 20.02
CA PRO A 348 10.20 7.91 20.76
C PRO A 348 8.87 7.37 21.28
N PHE A 349 8.61 6.09 21.06
CA PHE A 349 7.42 5.37 21.49
C PHE A 349 7.79 4.40 22.60
N ASP A 350 7.17 4.56 23.77
CA ASP A 350 7.34 3.69 24.93
C ASP A 350 6.54 2.40 24.77
N LEU A 351 7.26 1.28 24.68
CA LEU A 351 6.66 -0.02 24.36
C LEU A 351 5.68 -0.49 25.43
N ALA A 352 5.95 -0.18 26.70
CA ALA A 352 5.15 -0.63 27.83
C ALA A 352 3.80 0.12 27.92
N SER A 353 3.82 1.44 27.79
CA SER A 353 2.62 2.28 27.94
C SER A 353 1.87 2.55 26.63
N GLY A 354 2.49 2.31 25.48
CA GLY A 354 1.93 2.65 24.17
C GLY A 354 1.89 4.15 23.90
N ARG A 355 2.73 4.94 24.57
CA ARG A 355 2.75 6.41 24.49
C ARG A 355 4.00 6.94 23.82
N PHE A 356 3.83 8.02 23.07
CA PHE A 356 4.95 8.82 22.59
C PHE A 356 5.52 9.71 23.69
N VAL A 357 6.85 9.85 23.69
CA VAL A 357 7.61 10.69 24.61
C VAL A 357 7.96 12.01 23.93
N ASP A 358 7.55 13.12 24.53
CA ASP A 358 7.91 14.44 24.04
C ASP A 358 9.41 14.73 24.28
N GLN A 359 10.13 15.01 23.20
CA GLN A 359 11.52 15.47 23.22
C GLN A 359 11.66 16.92 22.75
N ASN A 360 10.56 17.68 22.73
CA ASN A 360 10.46 19.05 22.24
C ASN A 360 11.03 19.19 20.82
N ARG A 361 10.70 18.23 19.95
CA ARG A 361 11.13 18.23 18.55
C ARG A 361 10.30 19.25 17.77
N GLY A 362 10.96 19.98 16.87
CA GLY A 362 10.30 20.89 15.94
C GLY A 362 9.54 20.17 14.83
N ILE A 363 8.91 20.93 13.93
CA ILE A 363 8.17 20.40 12.79
C ILE A 363 9.12 19.67 11.81
N ARG A 364 8.78 18.43 11.46
CA ARG A 364 9.51 17.58 10.50
C ARG A 364 8.52 16.73 9.70
N LEU A 365 8.03 17.27 8.58
CA LEU A 365 7.13 16.48 7.72
C LEU A 365 7.94 15.64 6.74
N SER A 366 7.41 14.46 6.43
CA SER A 366 7.85 13.59 5.36
C SER A 366 6.67 13.34 4.43
N HIS A 367 6.92 13.30 3.12
CA HIS A 367 5.89 12.96 2.13
C HIS A 367 5.39 11.52 2.27
N LEU A 368 6.17 10.64 2.91
CA LEU A 368 5.79 9.25 3.13
C LEU A 368 4.79 9.06 4.29
N ASN A 369 4.63 10.04 5.18
CA ASN A 369 3.88 9.81 6.42
C ASN A 369 2.36 9.61 6.18
N ALA A 370 1.78 10.15 5.12
CA ALA A 370 0.33 10.03 4.90
C ALA A 370 -0.05 8.89 3.93
N VAL A 371 0.90 8.33 3.19
CA VAL A 371 0.64 7.57 1.95
C VAL A 371 0.68 6.05 2.11
N PHE A 372 0.82 5.54 3.34
CA PHE A 372 0.78 4.13 3.71
C PHE A 372 -0.41 3.80 4.64
N GLY A 373 -1.62 4.24 4.28
CA GLY A 373 -2.84 3.97 5.05
C GLY A 373 -3.13 4.91 6.23
N ALA A 374 -2.29 5.92 6.47
CA ALA A 374 -2.44 6.80 7.64
C ALA A 374 -3.69 7.70 7.57
N VAL A 375 -4.13 8.09 6.36
CA VAL A 375 -5.37 8.87 6.18
C VAL A 375 -6.58 8.03 6.53
N GLU A 376 -6.62 6.81 6.02
CA GLU A 376 -7.69 5.84 6.18
C GLU A 376 -7.85 5.47 7.66
N VAL A 377 -6.76 5.04 8.29
CA VAL A 377 -6.74 4.66 9.70
C VAL A 377 -7.06 5.84 10.60
N SER A 378 -6.55 7.04 10.31
CA SER A 378 -6.87 8.22 11.14
C SER A 378 -8.36 8.59 11.05
N SER A 379 -8.97 8.51 9.87
CA SER A 379 -10.40 8.74 9.68
C SER A 379 -11.24 7.74 10.49
N GLU A 380 -10.91 6.45 10.43
CA GLU A 380 -11.58 5.42 11.23
C GLU A 380 -11.41 5.64 12.73
N LEU A 381 -10.18 5.89 13.19
CA LEU A 381 -9.89 6.09 14.61
C LEU A 381 -10.60 7.33 15.18
N ILE A 382 -10.68 8.43 14.43
CA ILE A 382 -11.41 9.64 14.85
C ILE A 382 -12.91 9.38 14.96
N ARG A 383 -13.47 8.53 14.08
CA ARG A 383 -14.89 8.16 14.10
C ARG A 383 -15.22 7.21 15.26
N LEU A 384 -14.31 6.29 15.58
CA LEU A 384 -14.50 5.23 16.58
C LEU A 384 -14.14 5.65 18.01
N LEU A 385 -13.17 6.55 18.19
CA LEU A 385 -12.58 6.87 19.49
C LEU A 385 -12.67 8.36 19.80
N ASP A 386 -13.17 8.69 21.00
CA ASP A 386 -13.23 10.07 21.48
C ASP A 386 -11.86 10.52 22.05
N VAL A 387 -10.96 10.93 21.16
CA VAL A 387 -9.67 11.54 21.52
C VAL A 387 -9.56 12.94 20.88
N PRO A 388 -10.22 13.98 21.44
CA PRO A 388 -10.36 15.27 20.77
C PRO A 388 -9.03 15.94 20.40
N ARG A 389 -8.00 15.78 21.24
CA ARG A 389 -6.66 16.34 20.98
C ARG A 389 -6.05 15.76 19.71
N TYR A 390 -6.22 14.46 19.48
CA TYR A 390 -5.75 13.81 18.26
C TYR A 390 -6.46 14.36 17.04
N ARG A 391 -7.80 14.47 17.08
CA ARG A 391 -8.59 15.07 15.99
C ARG A 391 -8.07 16.46 15.63
N THR A 392 -7.81 17.32 16.63
CA THR A 392 -7.24 18.65 16.39
C THR A 392 -5.90 18.59 15.65
N VAL A 393 -4.95 17.81 16.15
CA VAL A 393 -3.60 17.78 15.55
C VAL A 393 -3.57 17.07 14.19
N TRP A 394 -4.47 16.12 13.95
CA TRP A 394 -4.66 15.51 12.63
C TRP A 394 -5.20 16.52 11.62
N LEU A 395 -6.25 17.27 11.99
CA LEU A 395 -6.81 18.32 11.13
C LEU A 395 -5.78 19.44 10.84
N ASP A 396 -4.93 19.78 11.80
CA ASP A 396 -3.81 20.71 11.58
C ASP A 396 -2.82 20.17 10.55
N TYR A 397 -2.39 18.91 10.67
CA TYR A 397 -1.52 18.28 9.68
C TYR A 397 -2.16 18.29 8.29
N CYS A 398 -3.45 17.91 8.20
CA CYS A 398 -4.20 17.90 6.96
C CYS A 398 -4.30 19.28 6.30
N ARG A 399 -4.50 20.33 7.10
CA ARG A 399 -4.58 21.71 6.62
C ARG A 399 -3.25 22.22 6.09
N TRP A 400 -2.16 21.90 6.79
CA TRP A 400 -0.87 22.57 6.63
C TRP A 400 0.16 21.83 5.79
N TYR A 401 -0.03 20.53 5.50
CA TYR A 401 0.93 19.77 4.68
C TYR A 401 1.12 20.42 3.29
N ASN A 402 0.02 20.64 2.56
CA ASN A 402 -0.03 21.23 1.22
C ASN A 402 -0.22 22.75 1.18
N ALA A 403 -0.27 23.40 2.36
CA ALA A 403 -0.51 24.84 2.44
C ALA A 403 0.57 25.63 1.68
N PRO A 404 0.21 26.76 1.04
CA PRO A 404 1.17 27.63 0.39
C PRO A 404 2.29 28.04 1.35
N GLN A 405 3.53 28.05 0.86
CA GLN A 405 4.72 28.33 1.68
C GLN A 405 4.59 29.63 2.47
N ALA A 406 4.05 30.69 1.87
CA ALA A 406 3.86 31.98 2.54
C ALA A 406 2.91 31.87 3.75
N GLU A 407 1.81 31.13 3.61
CA GLU A 407 0.85 30.91 4.70
C GLU A 407 1.46 30.05 5.82
N TYR A 408 2.19 28.99 5.44
CA TYR A 408 2.90 28.15 6.41
C TYR A 408 3.92 28.98 7.20
N LEU A 409 4.77 29.76 6.51
CA LEU A 409 5.82 30.56 7.16
C LEU A 409 5.21 31.65 8.05
N ALA A 410 4.08 32.24 7.66
CA ALA A 410 3.37 33.19 8.50
C ALA A 410 2.84 32.53 9.79
N LYS A 411 2.48 31.25 9.75
CA LYS A 411 1.97 30.50 10.91
C LYS A 411 3.06 29.92 11.80
N PHE A 412 4.11 29.33 11.22
CA PHE A 412 5.09 28.52 11.94
C PHE A 412 6.53 29.06 11.90
N GLY A 413 6.81 30.05 11.05
CA GLY A 413 8.17 30.50 10.79
C GLY A 413 9.00 29.48 10.00
N ALA A 414 10.30 29.75 9.90
CA ALA A 414 11.26 28.87 9.26
C ALA A 414 11.66 27.68 10.17
N PRO A 415 12.08 26.53 9.61
CA PRO A 415 12.21 26.23 8.19
C PRO A 415 10.92 25.72 7.53
N PHE A 416 10.77 26.00 6.23
CA PHE A 416 9.83 25.29 5.36
C PHE A 416 10.57 24.10 4.72
N GLY A 417 10.35 22.91 5.28
CA GLY A 417 10.97 21.68 4.77
C GLY A 417 10.41 21.25 3.40
N PRO A 418 11.07 20.31 2.71
CA PRO A 418 10.60 19.80 1.43
C PRO A 418 9.20 19.18 1.53
N ARG A 419 8.45 19.25 0.44
CA ARG A 419 7.13 18.63 0.24
C ARG A 419 7.16 17.93 -1.11
N ASN A 420 6.55 16.76 -1.18
CA ASN A 420 6.34 16.01 -2.42
C ASN A 420 4.93 15.41 -2.43
N LEU A 421 4.55 14.79 -3.54
CA LEU A 421 3.26 14.11 -3.72
C LEU A 421 2.06 15.04 -3.49
N ARG A 422 2.11 16.27 -4.05
CA ARG A 422 1.08 17.29 -3.83
C ARG A 422 -0.31 16.79 -4.24
N GLU A 423 -0.41 16.11 -5.39
CA GLU A 423 -1.65 15.47 -5.86
C GLU A 423 -2.17 14.44 -4.86
N ALA A 424 -1.32 13.52 -4.39
CA ALA A 424 -1.70 12.51 -3.41
C ALA A 424 -2.25 13.12 -2.12
N HIS A 425 -1.57 14.16 -1.62
CA HIS A 425 -1.93 14.83 -0.36
C HIS A 425 -3.13 15.77 -0.49
N SER A 426 -3.71 15.95 -1.68
CA SER A 426 -4.98 16.66 -1.86
C SER A 426 -6.10 16.05 -1.01
N ARG A 427 -6.06 14.74 -0.77
CA ARG A 427 -7.03 14.02 0.08
C ARG A 427 -6.95 14.42 1.56
N LEU A 428 -5.78 14.85 2.03
CA LEU A 428 -5.65 15.47 3.35
C LEU A 428 -6.40 16.80 3.40
N THR A 429 -6.15 17.67 2.41
CA THR A 429 -6.86 18.96 2.30
C THR A 429 -8.37 18.75 2.16
N ALA A 430 -8.80 17.76 1.39
CA ALA A 430 -10.21 17.39 1.21
C ALA A 430 -10.85 16.94 2.53
N TYR A 431 -10.16 16.10 3.31
CA TYR A 431 -10.61 15.65 4.62
C TYR A 431 -10.87 16.82 5.57
N VAL A 432 -9.90 17.72 5.75
CA VAL A 432 -10.11 18.87 6.65
C VAL A 432 -11.13 19.87 6.08
N ALA A 433 -11.24 20.01 4.76
CA ALA A 433 -12.27 20.83 4.13
C ALA A 433 -13.67 20.31 4.44
N HIS A 434 -13.88 18.99 4.35
CA HIS A 434 -15.12 18.32 4.69
C HIS A 434 -15.44 18.48 6.19
N GLU A 435 -14.48 18.13 7.06
CA GLU A 435 -14.67 18.20 8.52
C GLU A 435 -14.97 19.61 9.04
N THR A 436 -14.46 20.65 8.36
CA THR A 436 -14.66 22.05 8.74
C THR A 436 -15.69 22.80 7.88
N GLN A 437 -16.29 22.12 6.89
CA GLN A 437 -17.21 22.71 5.92
C GLN A 437 -16.62 23.96 5.23
N ASP A 438 -15.31 23.94 4.95
CA ASP A 438 -14.54 25.06 4.40
C ASP A 438 -14.49 24.98 2.87
N ALA A 439 -15.40 25.71 2.20
CA ALA A 439 -15.50 25.72 0.75
C ALA A 439 -14.25 26.23 0.02
N LYS A 440 -13.44 27.11 0.66
CA LYS A 440 -12.19 27.59 0.07
C LYS A 440 -11.13 26.48 0.11
N LEU A 441 -11.08 25.75 1.21
CA LEU A 441 -10.19 24.61 1.36
C LEU A 441 -10.59 23.46 0.43
N ALA A 442 -11.89 23.23 0.23
CA ALA A 442 -12.39 22.27 -0.76
C ALA A 442 -11.97 22.64 -2.19
N ALA A 443 -12.08 23.92 -2.57
CA ALA A 443 -11.58 24.40 -3.86
C ALA A 443 -10.06 24.24 -3.99
N ARG A 444 -9.30 24.47 -2.92
CA ARG A 444 -7.85 24.24 -2.88
C ARG A 444 -7.52 22.75 -3.09
N ALA A 445 -8.21 21.85 -2.39
CA ALA A 445 -8.04 20.41 -2.55
C ALA A 445 -8.33 19.95 -3.99
N ALA A 446 -9.42 20.43 -4.59
CA ALA A 446 -9.73 20.12 -6.00
C ALA A 446 -8.63 20.61 -6.94
N GLY A 447 -8.09 21.81 -6.72
CA GLY A 447 -6.95 22.33 -7.49
C GLY A 447 -5.65 21.57 -7.25
N GLU A 448 -5.38 21.10 -6.02
CA GLU A 448 -4.25 20.23 -5.69
C GLU A 448 -4.36 18.89 -6.41
N PHE A 449 -5.53 18.24 -6.35
CA PHE A 449 -5.80 16.96 -7.00
C PHE A 449 -5.65 17.08 -8.53
N LEU A 450 -6.31 18.05 -9.15
CA LEU A 450 -6.30 18.18 -10.62
C LEU A 450 -5.01 18.80 -11.18
N SER A 451 -4.06 19.19 -10.33
CA SER A 451 -2.78 19.75 -10.79
C SER A 451 -1.84 18.72 -11.42
N GLY A 452 -1.94 17.44 -11.04
CA GLY A 452 -0.96 16.42 -11.42
C GLY A 452 0.45 16.67 -10.88
N ASP A 453 0.62 17.58 -9.90
CA ASP A 453 1.93 17.92 -9.34
C ASP A 453 2.46 16.77 -8.47
N ALA A 454 3.63 16.25 -8.86
CA ALA A 454 4.22 15.03 -8.32
C ALA A 454 3.22 13.86 -8.26
N GLY A 455 2.47 13.65 -9.35
CA GLY A 455 1.46 12.60 -9.46
C GLY A 455 1.17 12.22 -10.91
N LEU A 456 0.11 11.43 -11.11
CA LEU A 456 -0.30 10.93 -12.43
C LEU A 456 -1.01 12.03 -13.23
N GLY A 457 -1.88 12.80 -12.57
CA GLY A 457 -2.80 13.73 -13.20
C GLY A 457 -4.04 13.04 -13.80
N THR A 458 -5.07 13.86 -14.06
CA THR A 458 -6.37 13.38 -14.56
C THR A 458 -6.48 13.58 -16.07
N TRP A 459 -6.73 12.49 -16.79
CA TRP A 459 -6.95 12.46 -18.23
C TRP A 459 -8.47 12.51 -18.53
N PRO A 460 -8.94 13.50 -19.32
CA PRO A 460 -10.34 13.58 -19.72
C PRO A 460 -10.82 12.40 -20.59
N SER A 461 -9.89 11.68 -21.22
CA SER A 461 -10.12 10.50 -22.06
C SER A 461 -9.08 9.43 -21.76
N ASP A 462 -9.31 8.19 -22.20
CA ASP A 462 -8.36 7.09 -22.04
C ASP A 462 -7.00 7.43 -22.68
N PRO A 463 -5.90 7.51 -21.91
CA PRO A 463 -4.59 7.88 -22.44
C PRO A 463 -3.77 6.67 -22.90
N ARG A 464 -4.32 5.46 -22.78
CA ARG A 464 -3.63 4.25 -23.24
C ARG A 464 -3.41 4.32 -24.74
N HIS A 465 -2.22 3.94 -25.15
CA HIS A 465 -1.86 3.81 -26.55
C HIS A 465 -1.09 2.51 -26.76
N THR A 466 -0.95 2.12 -28.02
CA THR A 466 -0.18 0.93 -28.40
C THR A 466 1.09 1.36 -29.09
N GLU A 467 2.23 0.96 -28.53
CA GLU A 467 3.54 1.08 -29.16
C GLU A 467 4.01 -0.31 -29.59
N GLY A 468 4.04 -0.57 -30.90
CA GLY A 468 4.27 -1.90 -31.44
C GLY A 468 3.19 -2.91 -31.03
N HIS A 469 3.54 -3.84 -30.13
CA HIS A 469 2.65 -4.87 -29.59
C HIS A 469 2.35 -4.68 -28.09
N VAL A 470 2.75 -3.54 -27.53
CA VAL A 470 2.66 -3.24 -26.11
C VAL A 470 1.65 -2.12 -25.90
N THR A 471 0.73 -2.31 -24.95
CA THR A 471 -0.15 -1.24 -24.48
C THR A 471 0.55 -0.49 -23.36
N GLU A 472 0.63 0.84 -23.49
CA GLU A 472 1.32 1.71 -22.54
C GLU A 472 0.41 2.83 -22.03
N TRP A 473 0.73 3.31 -20.84
CA TRP A 473 0.12 4.49 -20.23
C TRP A 473 1.19 5.57 -20.04
N PRO A 474 1.04 6.77 -20.64
CA PRO A 474 2.04 7.83 -20.52
C PRO A 474 2.33 8.25 -19.07
N GLY A 475 3.60 8.16 -18.67
CA GLY A 475 4.04 8.59 -17.32
C GLY A 475 3.58 7.68 -16.18
N VAL A 476 3.19 6.44 -16.48
CA VAL A 476 2.72 5.50 -15.45
C VAL A 476 3.83 5.04 -14.51
N SER A 477 3.52 5.06 -13.23
CA SER A 477 4.17 4.30 -12.17
C SER A 477 3.08 3.81 -11.21
N THR A 478 3.39 2.77 -10.43
CA THR A 478 2.44 2.25 -9.44
C THR A 478 2.20 3.27 -8.34
N ASN A 479 3.26 3.94 -7.86
CA ASN A 479 3.15 5.06 -6.92
C ASN A 479 2.16 6.15 -7.39
N ALA A 480 2.32 6.63 -8.63
CA ALA A 480 1.45 7.66 -9.17
C ALA A 480 0.01 7.16 -9.33
N SER A 481 -0.17 5.92 -9.76
CA SER A 481 -1.48 5.32 -10.01
C SER A 481 -2.26 5.04 -8.72
N ALA A 482 -1.61 4.44 -7.72
CA ALA A 482 -2.20 4.14 -6.42
C ALA A 482 -2.59 5.41 -5.67
N GLN A 483 -1.69 6.41 -5.62
CA GLN A 483 -1.98 7.65 -4.93
C GLN A 483 -2.99 8.54 -5.66
N TRP A 484 -2.94 8.60 -6.99
CA TRP A 484 -4.00 9.27 -7.77
C TRP A 484 -5.34 8.59 -7.52
N GLY A 485 -5.39 7.25 -7.52
CA GLY A 485 -6.62 6.48 -7.29
C GLY A 485 -7.22 6.71 -5.91
N LEU A 486 -6.40 6.68 -4.84
CA LEU A 486 -6.84 6.99 -3.48
C LEU A 486 -7.32 8.45 -3.35
N ALA A 487 -6.59 9.40 -3.94
CA ALA A 487 -6.99 10.80 -3.93
C ALA A 487 -8.29 11.03 -4.70
N ALA A 488 -8.46 10.40 -5.86
CA ALA A 488 -9.67 10.45 -6.66
C ALA A 488 -10.89 9.96 -5.86
N ILE A 489 -10.78 8.77 -5.26
CA ILE A 489 -11.86 8.16 -4.46
C ILE A 489 -12.24 9.06 -3.28
N GLN A 490 -11.25 9.56 -2.53
CA GLN A 490 -11.50 10.40 -1.35
C GLN A 490 -12.01 11.79 -1.72
N CYS A 491 -11.49 12.42 -2.77
CA CYS A 491 -11.99 13.72 -3.21
C CYS A 491 -13.42 13.63 -3.76
N LEU A 492 -13.77 12.56 -4.49
CA LEU A 492 -15.15 12.32 -4.93
C LEU A 492 -16.10 12.16 -3.74
N ALA A 493 -15.67 11.49 -2.67
CA ALA A 493 -16.48 11.31 -1.47
C ALA A 493 -16.63 12.59 -0.63
N LEU A 494 -15.56 13.38 -0.50
CA LEU A 494 -15.47 14.44 0.50
C LEU A 494 -15.78 15.84 -0.03
N ILE A 495 -15.45 16.13 -1.31
CA ILE A 495 -15.55 17.46 -1.91
C ILE A 495 -16.14 17.46 -3.35
N PRO A 496 -17.20 16.68 -3.64
CA PRO A 496 -17.67 16.46 -5.00
C PRO A 496 -18.09 17.75 -5.73
N GLU A 497 -18.71 18.73 -5.06
CA GLU A 497 -19.10 19.98 -5.71
C GLU A 497 -17.91 20.88 -6.04
N ALA A 498 -16.79 20.76 -5.31
CA ALA A 498 -15.57 21.50 -5.63
C ALA A 498 -14.92 20.94 -6.91
N LEU A 499 -14.98 19.63 -7.12
CA LEU A 499 -14.53 18.99 -8.35
C LEU A 499 -15.35 19.46 -9.56
N ASP A 500 -16.68 19.57 -9.42
CA ASP A 500 -17.55 20.03 -10.52
C ASP A 500 -17.24 21.46 -11.00
N ARG A 501 -16.73 22.31 -10.10
CA ARG A 501 -16.37 23.70 -10.40
C ARG A 501 -14.95 23.87 -10.94
N ALA A 502 -14.11 22.83 -10.83
CA ALA A 502 -12.73 22.89 -11.27
C ALA A 502 -12.60 22.57 -12.77
N THR A 503 -11.44 22.85 -13.34
CA THR A 503 -11.11 22.51 -14.72
C THR A 503 -10.13 21.35 -14.73
N ILE A 504 -10.41 20.31 -15.51
CA ILE A 504 -9.47 19.22 -15.76
C ILE A 504 -8.61 19.61 -16.96
N GLU A 505 -7.31 19.74 -16.74
CA GLU A 505 -6.32 19.88 -17.81
C GLU A 505 -5.57 18.55 -17.93
N SER A 506 -5.43 18.02 -19.16
CA SER A 506 -4.71 16.76 -19.35
C SER A 506 -3.24 16.92 -18.98
N PRO A 507 -2.60 15.85 -18.48
CA PRO A 507 -1.16 15.83 -18.23
C PRO A 507 -0.28 16.35 -19.36
N GLU A 508 -0.63 16.04 -20.61
CA GLU A 508 0.07 16.57 -21.80
C GLU A 508 -0.04 18.08 -21.93
N ALA A 509 -1.23 18.65 -21.70
CA ALA A 509 -1.48 20.08 -21.81
C ALA A 509 -0.72 20.90 -20.75
N LEU A 510 -0.49 20.30 -19.58
CA LEU A 510 0.30 20.90 -18.48
C LEU A 510 1.82 20.99 -18.79
N GLY A 511 2.30 20.31 -19.84
CA GLY A 511 3.65 20.42 -20.41
C GLY A 511 4.79 19.73 -19.63
N LYS A 512 6.01 19.82 -20.17
CA LYS A 512 7.28 19.26 -19.62
C LYS A 512 7.76 19.84 -18.28
N ARG A 513 6.89 20.44 -17.44
CA ARG A 513 7.26 20.75 -16.04
C ARG A 513 7.48 19.48 -15.18
N ARG A 514 7.22 18.29 -15.77
CA ARG A 514 7.18 16.96 -15.16
C ARG A 514 8.48 16.12 -15.26
N LEU A 515 9.64 16.68 -15.64
CA LEU A 515 10.88 15.89 -15.78
C LEU A 515 11.65 15.69 -14.46
N GLY A 516 10.95 15.17 -13.44
CA GLY A 516 11.56 14.41 -12.36
C GLY A 516 10.98 12.99 -12.43
N ASP A 517 11.84 11.97 -12.43
CA ASP A 517 11.47 10.55 -12.60
C ASP A 517 10.24 10.21 -11.73
N VAL A 518 9.10 9.89 -12.36
CA VAL A 518 7.77 9.71 -11.74
C VAL A 518 7.67 8.48 -10.82
N GLY A 519 8.82 7.86 -10.52
CA GLY A 519 8.99 6.66 -9.73
C GLY A 519 10.01 6.78 -8.60
N ARG A 520 10.52 7.97 -8.27
CA ARG A 520 11.31 8.18 -7.06
C ARG A 520 10.54 9.07 -6.09
N ASP A 521 10.35 8.60 -4.86
CA ASP A 521 9.64 9.33 -3.80
C ASP A 521 10.45 10.51 -3.23
#